data_AF-A0A957J923-F1
#
_entry.id   AF-A0A957J923-F1
#
_cell.length_a   1.000
_cell.length_b   1.000
_cell.length_c   1.000
_cell.angle_alpha   90.00
_cell.angle_beta   90.00
_cell.angle_gamma   90.00
#
_symmetry.space_group_name_H-M   'P 1'
#
loop_
_entity.id
_entity.type
_entity.pdbx_description
1 polymer ?
#
loop_
_entity_poly.entity_id
_entity_poly.type
_entity_poly.pdbx_seq_one_letter_code
_entity_poly.pdbx_strand_id
1 'polypeptide(L)'
;MKRQSERDPNYRLIGRVLRPHGVRGELRVEVFAEEMALFDQEVLYLGPRLNRLQEYAVEGLRAHQGKVLLTLADVDGREAAD
;
A
#
# COMPACT_ATOMS: atom_id res chain seq x y z
N MET A 1 -29.05 2.96 -7.82
CA MET A 1 -28.31 1.85 -8.46
C MET A 1 -27.09 1.52 -7.60
N LYS A 2 -27.17 0.50 -6.75
CA LYS A 2 -26.00 -0.01 -6.01
C LYS A 2 -25.48 -1.22 -6.80
N ARG A 3 -24.29 -1.13 -7.39
CA ARG A 3 -23.65 -2.29 -8.03
C ARG A 3 -23.17 -3.23 -6.92
N GLN A 4 -23.94 -4.30 -6.73
CA GLN A 4 -23.45 -5.54 -6.18
C GLN A 4 -22.51 -6.17 -7.21
N SER A 5 -21.26 -6.36 -6.80
CA SER A 5 -20.28 -7.30 -7.35
C SER A 5 -19.23 -7.41 -6.24
N GLU A 6 -19.32 -8.30 -5.25
CA GLU A 6 -19.51 -9.76 -5.36
C GLU A 6 -18.60 -10.37 -6.44
N ARG A 7 -17.32 -10.00 -6.39
CA ARG A 7 -16.26 -10.98 -6.52
C ARG A 7 -15.54 -10.92 -5.20
N ASP A 8 -15.47 -12.04 -4.48
CA ASP A 8 -14.54 -12.16 -3.35
C ASP A 8 -13.16 -11.79 -3.91
N PRO A 9 -12.58 -10.63 -3.56
CA PRO A 9 -11.31 -10.27 -4.14
C PRO A 9 -10.30 -11.21 -3.49
N ASN A 10 -9.70 -12.09 -4.30
CA ASN A 10 -8.57 -12.89 -3.87
C ASN A 10 -7.38 -11.94 -3.66
N TYR A 11 -7.37 -11.25 -2.51
CA TYR A 11 -6.29 -10.38 -2.12
C TYR A 11 -5.05 -11.23 -1.85
N ARG A 12 -3.92 -10.86 -2.47
CA ARG A 12 -2.62 -11.42 -2.15
C ARG A 12 -1.92 -10.49 -1.17
N LEU A 13 -1.56 -11.00 0.00
CA LEU A 13 -0.70 -10.25 0.91
C LEU A 13 0.71 -10.18 0.32
N ILE A 14 1.10 -9.00 -0.14
CA ILE A 14 2.41 -8.78 -0.75
C ILE A 14 3.42 -8.13 0.21
N GLY A 15 2.96 -7.53 1.32
CA GLY A 15 3.83 -6.90 2.30
C GLY A 15 3.11 -6.36 3.53
N ARG A 16 3.87 -5.62 4.35
CA ARG A 16 3.43 -5.01 5.60
C ARG A 16 4.00 -3.60 5.76
N VAL A 17 3.13 -2.63 6.01
CA VAL A 17 3.55 -1.28 6.42
C VAL A 17 4.20 -1.35 7.80
N LEU A 18 5.41 -0.82 7.93
CA LEU A 18 6.16 -0.82 9.18
C LEU A 18 5.95 0.49 9.95
N ARG A 19 6.03 1.62 9.26
CA ARG A 19 5.92 2.98 9.80
C ARG A 19 5.98 4.02 8.66
N PRO A 20 5.57 5.27 8.93
CA PRO A 20 5.88 6.39 8.07
C PRO A 20 7.37 6.67 7.94
N HIS A 21 7.71 7.36 6.87
CA HIS A 21 9.05 7.73 6.50
C HIS A 21 9.09 9.16 5.96
N GLY A 22 10.08 9.92 6.43
CA GLY A 22 10.29 11.30 6.02
C GLY A 22 9.15 12.24 6.41
N VAL A 23 9.22 13.46 5.88
CA VAL A 23 8.23 14.52 6.14
C VAL A 23 7.09 14.56 5.12
N ARG A 24 7.22 13.80 4.01
CA ARG A 24 6.28 13.80 2.88
C ARG A 24 5.22 12.71 2.94
N GLY A 25 5.24 11.85 3.98
CA GLY A 25 4.22 10.80 4.14
C GLY A 25 4.54 9.49 3.42
N GLU A 26 5.78 9.27 2.95
CA GLU A 26 6.18 7.97 2.40
C GLU A 26 5.98 6.87 3.46
N LEU A 27 5.54 5.67 3.05
CA LEU A 27 5.40 4.52 3.93
C LEU A 27 6.55 3.55 3.73
N ARG A 28 7.20 3.12 4.82
CA ARG A 28 8.21 2.05 4.76
C ARG A 28 7.52 0.70 4.84
N VAL A 29 7.63 -0.08 3.77
CA VAL A 29 6.97 -1.36 3.60
C VAL A 29 7.99 -2.49 3.58
N GLU A 30 7.71 -3.52 4.37
CA GLU A 30 8.34 -4.83 4.24
C GLU A 30 7.66 -5.62 3.13
N VAL A 31 8.44 -6.08 2.16
CA VAL A 31 7.98 -6.84 1.00
C VAL A 31 8.10 -8.32 1.34
N PHE A 32 7.00 -9.06 1.19
CA PHE A 32 6.97 -10.53 1.27
C PHE A 32 6.97 -11.18 -0.12
N ALA A 33 6.58 -10.42 -1.14
CA ALA A 33 6.64 -10.84 -2.52
C ALA A 33 8.09 -11.11 -2.96
N GLU A 34 8.31 -12.25 -3.60
CA GLU A 34 9.58 -12.56 -4.27
C GLU A 34 9.80 -11.65 -5.49
N GLU A 35 8.71 -11.11 -6.06
CA GLU A 35 8.72 -10.25 -7.24
C GLU A 35 8.25 -8.83 -6.90
N MET A 36 9.15 -7.84 -7.01
CA MET A 36 8.83 -6.43 -6.77
C MET A 36 7.76 -5.88 -7.73
N ALA A 37 7.60 -6.47 -8.92
CA ALA A 37 6.58 -6.07 -9.88
C ALA A 37 5.15 -6.19 -9.31
N LEU A 38 4.93 -7.02 -8.30
CA LEU A 38 3.63 -7.12 -7.62
C LEU A 38 3.26 -5.86 -6.82
N PHE A 39 4.23 -5.00 -6.54
CA PHE A 39 4.02 -3.70 -5.90
C PHE A 39 3.89 -2.55 -6.91
N ASP A 40 4.30 -2.76 -8.15
CA ASP A 40 4.17 -1.79 -9.24
C ASP A 40 2.76 -1.88 -9.83
N GLN A 41 1.78 -1.48 -9.02
CA GLN A 41 0.36 -1.47 -9.35
C GLN A 41 -0.15 -0.05 -9.24
N GLU A 42 -1.11 0.34 -10.08
CA GLU A 42 -1.77 1.66 -9.97
C GLU A 42 -2.50 1.81 -8.62
N VAL A 43 -2.92 0.69 -8.02
CA VAL A 43 -3.74 0.65 -6.81
C VAL A 43 -3.27 -0.46 -5.87
N LEU A 44 -3.16 -0.14 -4.58
CA LEU A 44 -2.95 -1.10 -3.50
C LEU A 44 -4.07 -1.03 -2.45
N TYR A 45 -4.34 -2.16 -1.82
CA TYR A 45 -5.30 -2.27 -0.72
C TYR A 45 -4.56 -2.39 0.60
N LEU A 46 -4.70 -1.40 1.47
CA LEU A 46 -4.03 -1.34 2.77
C LEU A 46 -5.06 -1.44 3.89
N GLY A 47 -4.69 -2.11 4.98
CA GLY A 47 -5.54 -2.18 6.15
C GLY A 47 -4.98 -3.13 7.21
N PRO A 48 -5.45 -3.02 8.46
CA PRO A 48 -4.96 -3.86 9.55
C PRO A 48 -5.45 -5.32 9.43
N ARG A 49 -6.51 -5.57 8.65
CA ARG A 49 -7.15 -6.88 8.44
C ARG A 49 -7.83 -6.93 7.07
N LEU A 50 -8.00 -8.13 6.50
CA LEU A 50 -8.62 -8.33 5.17
C LEU A 50 -10.06 -7.77 5.07
N ASN A 51 -10.80 -7.74 6.17
CA ASN A 51 -12.16 -7.18 6.22
C ASN A 51 -12.20 -5.65 6.45
N ARG A 52 -11.05 -4.99 6.50
CA ARG A 52 -10.89 -3.54 6.69
C ARG A 52 -9.80 -3.01 5.76
N LEU A 53 -9.87 -3.38 4.49
CA LEU A 53 -8.98 -2.85 3.46
C LEU A 53 -9.57 -1.58 2.88
N GLN A 54 -8.70 -0.60 2.64
CA GLN A 54 -9.00 0.62 1.91
C GLN A 54 -8.10 0.69 0.68
N GLU A 55 -8.70 1.14 -0.42
CA GLU A 55 -8.04 1.33 -1.71
C GLU A 55 -7.20 2.62 -1.67
N TYR A 56 -5.96 2.54 -2.15
CA TYR A 56 -5.07 3.68 -2.32
C TYR A 56 -4.42 3.65 -3.70
N ALA A 57 -4.45 4.78 -4.40
CA ALA A 57 -3.67 4.94 -5.62
C ALA A 57 -2.18 5.09 -5.27
N VAL A 58 -1.32 4.44 -6.05
CA VAL A 58 0.14 4.49 -5.85
C VAL A 58 0.73 5.56 -6.75
N GLU A 59 1.45 6.51 -6.16
CA GLU A 59 2.15 7.56 -6.90
C GLU A 59 3.63 7.26 -7.08
N GLY A 60 4.19 6.40 -6.23
CA GLY A 60 5.61 6.08 -6.29
C GLY A 60 6.01 4.86 -5.50
N LEU A 61 6.92 4.08 -6.08
CA LEU A 61 7.54 2.94 -5.44
C LEU A 61 9.05 2.98 -5.64
N ARG A 62 9.82 2.86 -4.55
CA ARG A 62 11.29 2.75 -4.66
C ARG A 62 11.88 1.83 -3.63
N ALA A 63 12.89 1.05 -4.05
CA ALA A 63 13.69 0.25 -3.13
C ALA A 63 14.56 1.16 -2.24
N HIS A 64 14.62 0.84 -0.96
CA HIS A 64 15.46 1.53 0.01
C HIS A 64 15.87 0.59 1.15
N GLN A 65 17.17 0.27 1.24
CA GLN A 65 17.74 -0.55 2.32
C GLN A 65 17.04 -1.91 2.50
N GLY A 66 16.74 -2.63 1.41
CA GLY A 66 16.05 -3.92 1.45
C GLY A 66 14.57 -3.84 1.84
N LYS A 67 13.98 -2.64 1.82
CA LYS A 67 12.56 -2.35 2.00
C LYS A 67 12.06 -1.52 0.82
N VAL A 68 10.76 -1.29 0.78
CA VAL A 68 10.13 -0.38 -0.19
C VAL A 68 9.69 0.90 0.53
N LEU A 69 9.88 2.03 -0.14
CA LEU A 69 9.19 3.27 0.18
C LEU A 69 8.05 3.44 -0.81
N LEU A 70 6.84 3.55 -0.27
CA LEU A 70 5.59 3.66 -0.99
C LEU A 70 5.04 5.07 -0.81
N THR A 71 4.69 5.72 -1.92
CA THR A 71 3.98 7.01 -1.94
C THR A 71 2.57 6.74 -2.41
N LEU A 72 1.58 7.20 -1.64
CA LEU A 72 0.16 7.03 -1.92
C LEU A 72 -0.44 8.40 -2.25
N ALA A 73 -1.38 8.42 -3.19
CA ALA A 73 -2.16 9.61 -3.44
C ALA A 73 -2.95 10.01 -2.19
N ASP A 74 -3.07 11.31 -1.95
CA ASP A 74 -3.81 11.91 -0.83
C ASP A 74 -3.30 11.54 0.59
N VAL A 75 -2.11 10.94 0.70
CA VAL A 75 -1.43 10.69 1.99
C VAL A 75 -0.25 11.66 2.12
N ASP A 76 -0.59 12.93 2.35
CA ASP A 76 0.39 13.99 2.45
C ASP A 76 0.88 14.22 3.87
N GLY A 77 2.19 14.08 4.04
CA GLY A 77 2.87 14.40 5.28
C GLY A 77 2.80 13.28 6.32
N ARG A 78 3.60 13.45 7.38
CA ARG A 78 3.80 12.39 8.38
C ARG A 78 2.52 12.05 9.16
N GLU A 79 1.70 13.04 9.50
CA GLU A 79 0.49 12.84 10.29
C GLU A 79 -0.56 12.00 9.54
N ALA A 80 -0.69 12.19 8.23
CA ALA A 80 -1.61 11.40 7.41
C ALA A 80 -1.12 9.95 7.20
N ALA A 81 0.20 9.73 7.31
CA ALA A 81 0.83 8.44 7.13
C ALA A 81 0.86 7.58 8.41
N ASP A 82 0.87 8.20 9.60
CA ASP A 82 0.86 7.52 10.92
C ASP A 82 -0.52 6.87 11.21
#